data_AF-A0A3L8B809-F1
#
_entry.id   AF-A0A3L8B809-F1
#
_cell.length_a   1.000
_cell.length_b   1.000
_cell.length_c   1.000
_cell.angle_alpha   90.00
_cell.angle_beta   90.00
_cell.angle_gamma   90.00
#
_symmetry.space_group_name_H-M   'P 1'
#
loop_
_entity.id
_entity.type
_entity.pdbx_description
1 polymer ?
#
loop_
_entity_poly.entity_id
_entity_poly.type
_entity_poly.pdbx_seq_one_letter_code
_entity_poly.pdbx_strand_id
1 'polypeptide(L)'
;MTPQKEKELAPQMRLIARQYCDGAFNKIEYRRRRRELLQQCVERDLEPVAATDEPVEELRQPAAVNVIRRDWMPYLMVGVTVVVLGVMGFLLISMI
;
A
#
# COMPACT_ATOMS: atom_id res chain seq x y z
N MET A 1 -27.76 -5.11 -10.70
CA MET A 1 -27.38 -3.69 -10.86
C MET A 1 -28.54 -2.93 -11.48
N THR A 2 -29.13 -1.97 -10.76
CA THR A 2 -30.23 -1.14 -11.29
C THR A 2 -29.69 0.04 -12.13
N PRO A 3 -30.43 0.52 -13.15
CA PRO A 3 -29.97 1.60 -14.03
C PRO A 3 -29.82 2.95 -13.32
N GLN A 4 -30.51 3.16 -12.19
CA GLN A 4 -30.33 4.35 -11.36
C GLN A 4 -28.99 4.31 -10.62
N LYS A 5 -28.64 3.16 -10.06
CA LYS A 5 -27.39 2.94 -9.33
C LYS A 5 -26.16 3.03 -10.25
N GLU A 6 -26.29 2.58 -11.50
CA GLU A 6 -25.24 2.76 -12.51
C GLU A 6 -24.98 4.23 -12.81
N LYS A 7 -26.03 5.04 -12.97
CA LYS A 7 -25.92 6.49 -13.18
C LYS A 7 -25.23 7.22 -12.02
N GLU A 8 -25.36 6.69 -10.80
CA GLU A 8 -24.72 7.25 -9.61
C GLU A 8 -23.27 6.78 -9.44
N LEU A 9 -22.97 5.51 -9.71
CA LEU A 9 -21.63 4.93 -9.50
C LEU A 9 -20.65 5.30 -10.61
N ALA A 10 -21.10 5.42 -11.86
CA ALA A 10 -20.26 5.82 -12.99
C ALA A 10 -19.53 7.16 -12.78
N PRO A 11 -20.20 8.27 -12.36
CA PRO A 11 -19.51 9.53 -12.11
C PRO A 11 -18.58 9.45 -10.89
N GLN A 12 -18.93 8.71 -9.85
CA GLN A 12 -18.06 8.53 -8.68
C GLN A 12 -16.76 7.80 -9.04
N MET A 13 -16.83 6.79 -9.91
CA MET A 13 -15.65 6.08 -10.40
C MET A 13 -14.68 7.04 -11.15
N ARG A 14 -15.23 7.94 -11.98
CA ARG A 14 -14.45 8.96 -12.69
C ARG A 14 -13.84 9.99 -11.71
N LEU A 15 -14.60 10.39 -10.70
CA LEU A 15 -14.14 11.35 -9.69
C LEU A 15 -12.95 10.81 -8.91
N ILE A 16 -13.00 9.55 -8.47
CA ILE A 16 -11.89 8.92 -7.73
C ILE A 16 -10.64 8.79 -8.61
N ALA A 17 -10.80 8.43 -9.89
CA ALA A 17 -9.67 8.38 -10.82
C ALA A 17 -9.02 9.76 -10.99
N ARG A 18 -9.83 10.81 -11.12
CA ARG A 18 -9.35 12.19 -11.22
C ARG A 18 -8.62 12.64 -9.94
N GLN A 19 -9.21 12.40 -8.77
CA GLN A 19 -8.60 12.73 -7.48
C GLN A 19 -7.25 12.02 -7.27
N TYR A 20 -7.09 10.80 -7.79
CA TYR A 20 -5.79 10.11 -7.78
C TYR A 20 -4.77 10.80 -8.70
N CYS A 21 -5.17 11.19 -9.91
CA CYS A 21 -4.31 11.96 -10.82
C CYS A 21 -3.92 13.32 -10.25
N ASP A 22 -4.84 13.97 -9.53
CA ASP A 22 -4.62 15.25 -8.85
C ASP A 22 -3.78 15.10 -7.56
N GLY A 23 -3.42 13.86 -7.16
CA GLY A 23 -2.57 13.59 -6.01
C GLY A 23 -3.28 13.73 -4.66
N ALA A 24 -4.61 13.76 -4.61
CA ALA A 24 -5.38 13.93 -3.38
C ALA A 24 -5.21 12.77 -2.39
N PHE A 25 -4.76 11.60 -2.85
CA PHE A 25 -4.45 10.43 -2.03
C PHE A 25 -3.46 9.48 -2.71
N ASN A 26 -2.90 8.56 -1.91
CA ASN A 26 -1.91 7.59 -2.38
C ASN A 26 -2.53 6.42 -3.18
N LYS A 27 -1.66 5.62 -3.81
CA LYS A 27 -2.06 4.45 -4.64
C LYS A 27 -2.82 3.38 -3.86
N ILE A 28 -2.54 3.20 -2.56
CA ILE A 28 -3.21 2.18 -1.74
C ILE A 28 -4.66 2.60 -1.47
N GLU A 29 -4.87 3.87 -1.14
CA GLU A 29 -6.20 4.45 -0.96
C GLU A 29 -7.02 4.42 -2.25
N TYR A 30 -6.40 4.75 -3.39
CA TYR A 30 -7.05 4.60 -4.70
C TYR A 30 -7.55 3.17 -4.92
N ARG A 31 -6.68 2.17 -4.70
CA ARG A 31 -7.02 0.75 -4.85
C ARG A 31 -8.11 0.30 -3.87
N ARG A 32 -8.18 0.89 -2.69
CA ARG A 32 -9.23 0.60 -1.70
C ARG A 32 -10.58 1.17 -2.15
N ARG A 33 -10.64 2.48 -2.42
CA ARG A 33 -11.87 3.16 -2.84
C ARG A 33 -12.43 2.59 -4.14
N ARG A 34 -11.56 2.27 -5.11
CA ARG A 34 -11.97 1.60 -6.36
C ARG A 34 -12.61 0.22 -6.09
N ARG A 35 -12.07 -0.57 -5.16
CA ARG A 35 -12.64 -1.87 -4.80
C ARG A 35 -14.00 -1.73 -4.11
N GLU A 36 -14.12 -0.81 -3.17
CA GLU A 36 -15.39 -0.52 -2.48
C GLU A 36 -16.49 -0.13 -3.48
N LEU A 37 -16.15 0.69 -4.48
CA LEU A 37 -17.09 1.12 -5.51
C LEU A 37 -17.48 -0.01 -6.47
N LEU A 38 -16.52 -0.85 -6.88
CA LEU A 38 -16.79 -2.03 -7.70
C LEU A 38 -17.65 -3.07 -6.96
N GLN A 39 -17.46 -3.25 -5.65
CA GLN A 39 -18.31 -4.11 -4.83
C GLN A 39 -19.76 -3.63 -4.81
N GLN A 40 -20.00 -2.31 -4.84
CA GLN A 40 -21.35 -1.76 -4.91
C GLN A 40 -22.01 -1.99 -6.29
N CYS A 41 -21.20 -2.12 -7.35
CA CYS A 41 -21.68 -2.47 -8.68
C CYS A 41 -22.12 -3.94 -8.79
N VAL A 42 -21.45 -4.83 -8.06
CA VAL A 42 -21.77 -6.26 -8.02
C VAL A 42 -22.83 -6.46 -6.94
N GLU A 43 -24.07 -6.21 -7.31
CA GLU A 43 -25.24 -6.47 -6.49
C GLU A 43 -25.36 -7.97 -6.22
N ARG A 44 -24.79 -8.45 -5.11
CA ARG A 44 -25.17 -9.64 -4.33
C ARG A 44 -25.42 -10.99 -5.04
N ASP A 45 -25.00 -11.21 -6.28
CA ASP A 45 -25.15 -12.48 -7.01
C ASP A 45 -23.82 -13.23 -7.24
N LEU A 46 -22.92 -13.16 -6.26
CA LEU A 46 -21.85 -14.16 -6.16
C LEU A 46 -22.10 -14.95 -4.88
N GLU A 47 -22.84 -16.06 -5.01
CA GLU A 47 -22.34 -17.30 -4.40
C GLU A 47 -20.84 -17.37 -4.70
N PRO A 48 -19.98 -17.79 -3.77
CA PRO A 48 -18.54 -17.80 -4.00
C PRO A 48 -18.27 -18.72 -5.19
N VAL A 49 -18.19 -18.14 -6.40
CA VAL A 49 -17.69 -18.83 -7.57
C VAL A 49 -16.27 -19.15 -7.19
N ALA A 50 -16.10 -20.41 -6.81
CA ALA A 50 -14.83 -21.03 -6.52
C ALA A 50 -13.83 -20.50 -7.53
N ALA A 51 -12.71 -20.00 -7.00
CA ALA A 51 -11.54 -19.56 -7.74
C ALA A 51 -11.42 -20.34 -9.05
N THR A 52 -11.90 -19.75 -10.13
CA THR A 52 -11.73 -20.34 -11.44
C THR A 52 -10.36 -19.87 -11.84
N ASP A 53 -9.40 -20.77 -11.66
CA ASP A 53 -8.01 -20.67 -12.11
C ASP A 53 -8.00 -20.48 -13.64
N GLU A 54 -8.20 -19.25 -14.10
CA GLU A 54 -7.70 -18.85 -15.41
C GLU A 54 -6.21 -18.51 -15.22
N PRO A 55 -5.30 -19.11 -16.02
CA PRO A 55 -3.87 -18.89 -15.87
C PRO A 55 -3.54 -17.50 -16.41
N VAL A 56 -3.80 -16.49 -15.59
CA VAL A 56 -3.20 -15.18 -15.79
C VAL A 56 -1.71 -15.40 -15.60
N GLU A 57 -0.99 -15.31 -16.71
CA GLU A 57 0.46 -15.23 -16.78
C GLU A 57 0.91 -13.88 -16.16
N GLU A 58 0.58 -13.68 -14.89
CA GLU A 58 0.98 -12.57 -14.03
C GLU A 58 2.12 -13.07 -13.17
N LEU A 59 3.32 -12.63 -13.57
CA LEU A 59 4.53 -12.55 -12.77
C LEU A 59 4.32 -12.90 -11.29
N ARG A 60 4.64 -14.15 -10.95
CA ARG A 60 5.31 -14.55 -9.70
C ARG A 60 5.01 -13.59 -8.53
N GLN A 61 3.79 -13.61 -8.02
CA GLN A 61 3.53 -13.09 -6.69
C GLN A 61 4.36 -13.97 -5.74
N PRO A 62 5.41 -13.48 -5.06
CA PRO A 62 5.83 -14.19 -3.87
C PRO A 62 4.65 -14.09 -2.92
N ALA A 63 4.19 -15.25 -2.43
CA ALA A 63 3.24 -15.35 -1.35
C ALA A 63 3.47 -14.21 -0.37
N ALA A 64 2.40 -13.47 -0.05
CA ALA A 64 2.40 -12.46 0.99
C ALA A 64 2.64 -13.15 2.34
N VAL A 65 3.88 -13.56 2.58
CA VAL A 65 4.44 -13.59 3.91
C VAL A 65 4.29 -12.16 4.38
N ASN A 66 3.42 -11.95 5.37
CA ASN A 66 3.39 -10.73 6.16
C ASN A 66 4.75 -10.63 6.87
N VAL A 67 5.80 -10.30 6.13
CA VAL A 67 7.03 -9.82 6.70
C VAL A 67 6.66 -8.44 7.19
N ILE A 68 6.34 -8.36 8.48
CA ILE A 68 6.41 -7.12 9.25
C ILE A 68 7.78 -6.55 8.90
N ARG A 69 7.82 -5.60 7.97
CA ARG A 69 9.04 -4.92 7.56
C ARG A 69 9.37 -4.03 8.74
N ARG A 70 10.02 -4.64 9.73
CA ARG A 70 10.49 -3.99 10.94
C ARG A 70 11.49 -2.96 10.44
N ASP A 71 11.13 -1.69 10.49
CA ASP A 71 12.02 -0.64 10.03
C ASP A 71 13.18 -0.52 11.04
N TRP A 72 14.32 -1.13 10.69
CA TRP A 72 15.54 -1.11 11.50
C TRP A 72 16.35 0.19 11.33
N MET A 73 15.97 1.02 10.37
CA MET A 73 16.59 2.32 10.07
C MET A 73 16.79 3.24 11.29
N PRO A 74 15.80 3.45 12.19
CA PRO A 74 16.01 4.27 13.38
C PRO A 74 17.07 3.68 14.33
N TYR A 75 17.10 2.36 14.50
CA TYR A 75 18.10 1.71 15.36
C TYR A 75 19.51 1.79 14.78
N LEU A 76 19.65 1.66 13.46
CA LEU A 76 20.93 1.84 12.77
C LEU A 76 21.42 3.28 12.88
N MET A 77 20.55 4.28 12.71
CA MET A 77 20.90 5.69 12.91
C MET A 77 21.46 5.93 14.31
N VAL A 78 20.77 5.43 15.35
CA VAL A 78 21.21 5.58 16.75
C VAL A 78 22.54 4.86 16.99
N GLY A 79 22.73 3.65 16.44
CA GLY A 79 24.00 2.94 16.56
C GLY A 79 25.16 3.72 15.96
N VAL A 80 24.98 4.28 14.76
CA VAL A 80 26.01 5.08 14.09
C VAL A 80 26.35 6.34 14.88
N THR A 81 25.36 7.05 15.42
CA THR A 81 25.64 8.26 16.21
C THR A 81 26.41 7.97 17.49
N VAL A 82 26.07 6.88 18.20
CA VAL A 82 26.80 6.46 19.40
C VAL A 82 28.25 6.10 19.08
N VAL A 83 28.49 5.38 17.97
CA VAL A 83 29.85 5.03 17.53
C VAL A 83 30.65 6.29 17.20
N VAL A 84 30.08 7.23 16.44
CA VAL A 84 30.75 8.48 16.08
C VAL A 84 31.10 9.29 17.34
N LEU A 85 30.17 9.44 18.28
CA LEU A 85 30.43 10.14 19.54
C LEU A 85 31.50 9.43 20.37
N GLY A 86 31.49 8.10 20.42
CA GLY A 86 32.50 7.30 21.10
C GLY A 86 33.89 7.46 20.50
N VAL A 87 34.01 7.44 19.16
CA VAL A 87 35.28 7.68 18.46
C VAL A 87 35.77 9.10 18.70
N MET A 88 34.89 10.10 18.59
CA MET A 88 35.27 11.49 18.85
C MET A 88 35.73 11.71 20.30
N GLY A 89 35.02 11.12 21.27
CA GLY A 89 35.41 11.16 22.67
C GLY A 89 36.73 10.43 22.95
N PHE A 90 36.94 9.27 22.34
CA PHE A 90 38.19 8.53 22.44
C PHE A 90 39.37 9.31 21.86
N LEU A 91 39.20 9.91 20.68
CA LEU A 91 40.23 10.76 20.07
C LEU A 91 40.58 11.94 20.97
N LEU A 92 39.59 12.63 21.54
CA LEU A 92 39.81 13.72 22.48
C LEU A 92 40.58 13.28 23.74
N ILE A 93 40.26 12.11 24.31
CA ILE A 93 40.98 11.57 25.46
C ILE A 93 42.40 11.15 25.08
N SER A 94 42.60 10.56 23.90
CA SER A 94 43.92 10.10 23.43
C SER A 94 44.89 11.23 23.08
N MET A 95 44.37 12.43 22.82
CA MET A 95 45.16 13.63 22.53
C MET A 95 45.51 14.45 23.78
N ILE A 96 44.98 14.07 24.95
CA ILE A 96 45.29 14.62 26.28
C ILE A 96 46.34 13.72 26.94
#